data_AF-A0A5C6DYZ5-F1
#
_entry.id   AF-A0A5C6DYZ5-F1
#
_cell.length_a   1.000
_cell.length_b   1.000
_cell.length_c   1.000
_cell.angle_alpha   90.00
_cell.angle_beta   90.00
_cell.angle_gamma   90.00
#
_symmetry.space_group_name_H-M   'P 1'
#
loop_
_entity.id
_entity.type
_entity.pdbx_description
1 polymer ?
#
loop_
_entity_poly.entity_id
_entity_poly.type
_entity_poly.pdbx_seq_one_letter_code
_entity_poly.pdbx_strand_id
1 'polypeptide(L)'
;MGWLFIPGSVRRSMIKDRTSAWERTNDDGTTIKTTCLAHCFRGNCFSGVLWSVFERTFIQDGEHTESQQRWIQCDLLQYSRSDDGWGYKDMDESMHPYYYSCPKSYLDMVPVETHGGNAEWREHVRQHHRNSLAKRRAKRTAKAR
;
A
#
# COMPACT_ATOMS: atom_id res chain seq x y z
N MET A 1 -15.18 1.33 -6.72
CA MET A 1 -14.62 2.17 -5.64
C MET A 1 -14.42 3.58 -6.18
N GLY A 2 -15.14 4.56 -5.63
CA GLY A 2 -15.04 5.98 -6.00
C GLY A 2 -13.94 6.70 -5.22
N TRP A 3 -13.77 7.99 -5.46
CA TRP A 3 -12.94 8.85 -4.62
C TRP A 3 -13.72 9.27 -3.38
N LEU A 4 -13.06 9.27 -2.22
CA LEU A 4 -13.56 9.92 -1.01
C LEU A 4 -12.66 11.11 -0.69
N PHE A 5 -13.21 12.33 -0.74
CA PHE A 5 -12.51 13.56 -0.33
C PHE A 5 -12.94 13.96 1.07
N ILE A 6 -11.97 14.38 1.88
CA ILE A 6 -12.19 14.87 3.23
C ILE A 6 -11.82 16.36 3.26
N PRO A 7 -12.81 17.26 3.38
CA PRO A 7 -12.56 18.70 3.41
C PRO A 7 -11.62 19.11 4.55
N GLY A 8 -10.70 20.05 4.27
CA GLY A 8 -9.72 20.54 5.25
C GLY A 8 -8.65 19.52 5.67
N SER A 9 -8.67 18.31 5.11
CA SER A 9 -7.66 17.30 5.43
C SER A 9 -6.31 17.63 4.80
N VAL A 10 -5.23 17.18 5.44
CA VAL A 10 -3.87 17.31 4.93
C VAL A 10 -3.30 15.93 4.64
N ARG A 11 -2.39 15.82 3.66
CA ARG A 11 -1.78 14.54 3.26
C ARG A 11 -1.26 13.71 4.44
N ARG A 12 -0.65 14.36 5.44
CA ARG A 12 -0.08 13.67 6.61
C ARG A 12 -1.17 13.02 7.48
N SER A 13 -2.28 13.71 7.73
CA SER A 13 -3.37 13.12 8.50
C SER A 13 -4.01 11.98 7.72
N MET A 14 -4.17 12.12 6.41
CA MET A 14 -4.68 11.07 5.53
C MET A 14 -3.79 9.81 5.58
N ILE A 15 -2.47 9.96 5.41
CA ILE A 15 -1.54 8.82 5.48
C ILE A 15 -1.62 8.17 6.87
N LYS A 16 -1.66 8.97 7.95
CA LYS A 16 -1.77 8.45 9.32
C LYS A 16 -3.05 7.63 9.50
N ASP A 17 -4.19 8.18 9.09
CA ASP A 17 -5.49 7.51 9.17
C ASP A 17 -5.49 6.18 8.42
N ARG A 18 -5.08 6.22 7.15
CA ARG A 18 -5.01 5.05 6.26
C ARG A 18 -4.02 3.97 6.69
N THR A 19 -3.07 4.29 7.57
CA THR A 19 -2.05 3.34 8.06
C THR A 19 -2.21 3.02 9.54
N SER A 20 -3.23 3.55 10.20
CA SER A 20 -3.52 3.24 11.59
C SER A 20 -3.95 1.78 11.71
N ALA A 21 -3.57 1.12 12.80
CA ALA A 21 -4.08 -0.21 13.09
C ALA A 21 -5.56 -0.12 13.50
N TRP A 22 -6.33 -1.16 13.19
CA TRP A 22 -7.71 -1.29 13.63
C TRP A 22 -8.00 -2.73 14.03
N GLU A 23 -8.97 -2.89 14.92
CA GLU A 23 -9.47 -4.18 15.35
C GLU A 23 -10.99 -4.18 15.35
N ARG A 24 -11.57 -5.35 15.11
CA ARG A 24 -13.00 -5.60 15.23
C ARG A 24 -13.21 -6.96 15.87
N THR A 25 -14.21 -7.07 16.73
CA THR A 25 -14.62 -8.35 17.31
C THR A 25 -15.94 -8.75 16.68
N ASN A 26 -15.98 -9.96 16.14
CA ASN A 26 -17.19 -10.56 15.58
C ASN A 26 -18.11 -11.07 16.70
N ASP A 27 -19.38 -11.34 16.38
CA ASP A 27 -20.37 -11.87 17.33
C ASP A 27 -20.00 -13.26 17.89
N ASP A 28 -19.13 -14.00 17.18
CA ASP A 28 -18.59 -15.30 17.60
C ASP A 28 -17.43 -15.20 18.62
N GLY A 29 -17.06 -13.98 19.02
CA GLY A 29 -15.95 -13.72 19.95
C GLY A 29 -14.57 -13.63 19.28
N THR A 30 -14.48 -13.77 17.95
CA THR A 30 -13.21 -13.66 17.22
C THR A 30 -12.81 -12.19 17.04
N THR A 31 -11.67 -11.81 17.61
CA THR A 31 -11.02 -10.51 17.37
C THR A 31 -10.12 -10.57 16.14
N ILE A 32 -10.47 -9.77 15.14
CA ILE A 32 -9.68 -9.56 13.93
C ILE A 32 -8.88 -8.27 14.10
N LYS A 33 -7.56 -8.39 14.23
CA LYS A 33 -6.65 -7.25 14.35
C LYS A 33 -5.89 -7.07 13.05
N THR A 34 -5.90 -5.85 12.53
CA THR A 34 -5.13 -5.46 11.33
C THR A 34 -4.09 -4.40 11.71
N THR A 35 -2.83 -4.66 11.39
CA THR A 35 -1.69 -3.78 11.70
C THR A 35 -0.93 -3.41 10.43
N CYS A 36 -0.48 -2.16 10.35
CA CYS A 36 0.41 -1.72 9.27
C CYS A 36 1.87 -2.07 9.63
N LEU A 37 2.51 -2.93 8.83
CA LEU A 37 3.91 -3.31 9.02
C LEU A 37 4.87 -2.28 8.40
N ALA A 38 4.53 -1.76 7.23
CA ALA A 38 5.33 -0.77 6.52
C ALA A 38 4.45 0.06 5.60
N HIS A 39 4.76 1.34 5.40
CA HIS A 39 4.10 2.16 4.39
C HIS A 39 5.05 3.19 3.77
N CYS A 40 4.75 3.62 2.55
CA CYS A 40 5.45 4.73 1.91
C CYS A 40 4.56 5.45 0.91
N PHE A 41 4.69 6.78 0.85
CA PHE A 41 4.04 7.59 -0.17
C PHE A 41 4.99 7.83 -1.36
N ARG A 42 4.51 7.56 -2.57
CA ARG A 42 5.22 7.80 -3.84
C ARG A 42 4.39 8.71 -4.72
N GLY A 43 4.83 9.95 -4.90
CA GLY A 43 4.12 10.93 -5.70
C GLY A 43 4.73 12.32 -5.66
N ASN A 44 3.95 13.29 -6.10
CA ASN A 44 4.27 14.71 -6.06
C ASN A 44 3.55 15.40 -4.88
N CYS A 45 3.46 16.73 -4.92
CA CYS A 45 2.84 17.53 -3.86
C CYS A 45 1.30 17.42 -3.81
N PHE A 46 0.64 17.05 -4.90
CA PHE A 46 -0.83 17.07 -5.04
C PHE A 46 -1.44 15.70 -5.35
N SER A 47 -0.63 14.71 -5.72
CA SER A 47 -1.10 13.36 -5.99
C SER A 47 0.01 12.33 -5.82
N GLY A 48 -0.40 11.09 -5.54
CA GLY A 48 0.53 9.98 -5.44
C GLY A 48 -0.16 8.68 -5.03
N VAL A 49 0.67 7.68 -4.78
CA VAL A 49 0.24 6.37 -4.31
C VAL A 49 0.82 6.16 -2.91
N LEU A 50 -0.05 5.82 -1.97
CA LEU A 50 0.34 5.29 -0.68
C LEU A 50 0.36 3.77 -0.79
N TRP A 51 1.56 3.21 -0.67
CA TRP A 51 1.77 1.78 -0.56
C TRP A 51 1.85 1.41 0.90
N SER A 52 1.11 0.39 1.32
CA SER A 52 1.14 -0.12 2.69
C SER A 52 1.16 -1.64 2.70
N VAL A 53 1.86 -2.23 3.66
CA VAL A 53 1.83 -3.67 3.96
C VAL A 53 1.04 -3.84 5.23
N PHE A 54 -0.03 -4.62 5.16
CA PHE A 54 -0.85 -4.95 6.30
C PHE A 54 -0.68 -6.42 6.68
N GLU A 55 -0.81 -6.67 7.97
CA GLU A 55 -0.95 -8.00 8.55
C GLU A 55 -2.28 -8.07 9.28
N ARG A 56 -2.98 -9.19 9.14
CA ARG A 56 -4.21 -9.50 9.85
C ARG A 56 -4.07 -10.79 10.62
N THR A 57 -4.43 -10.72 11.90
CA THR A 57 -4.45 -11.85 12.82
C THR A 57 -5.87 -12.08 13.33
N PHE A 58 -6.23 -13.34 13.52
CA PHE A 58 -7.51 -13.78 14.05
C PHE A 58 -7.26 -14.40 15.41
N ILE A 59 -7.90 -13.87 16.45
CA ILE A 59 -7.70 -14.27 17.84
C ILE A 59 -9.07 -14.58 18.45
N GLN A 60 -9.27 -15.78 18.99
CA GLN A 60 -10.46 -16.16 19.75
C GLN A 60 -9.99 -16.78 21.07
N ASP A 61 -10.55 -16.35 22.20
CA ASP A 61 -10.17 -16.81 23.54
C ASP A 61 -8.65 -16.74 23.85
N GLY A 62 -7.95 -15.80 23.22
CA GLY A 62 -6.50 -15.62 23.37
C GLY A 62 -5.64 -16.52 22.48
N GLU A 63 -6.24 -17.38 21.66
CA GLU A 63 -5.55 -18.25 20.71
C GLU A 63 -5.74 -17.83 19.25
N HIS A 64 -4.76 -18.14 18.41
CA HIS A 64 -4.84 -17.88 16.97
C HIS A 64 -5.72 -18.93 16.30
N THR A 65 -6.87 -18.49 15.77
CA THR A 65 -7.84 -19.39 15.11
C THR A 65 -7.52 -19.63 13.65
N GLU A 66 -6.89 -18.67 12.98
CA GLU A 66 -6.55 -18.74 11.56
C GLU A 66 -5.10 -18.30 11.32
N SER A 67 -4.57 -18.75 10.18
CA SER A 67 -3.27 -18.30 9.69
C SER A 67 -3.26 -16.79 9.44
N GLN A 68 -2.17 -16.14 9.82
CA GLN A 68 -1.98 -14.71 9.59
C GLN A 68 -2.02 -14.39 8.10
N GLN A 69 -2.76 -13.35 7.74
CA GLN A 69 -2.86 -12.86 6.37
C GLN A 69 -1.99 -11.63 6.22
N ARG A 70 -1.30 -11.49 5.08
CA ARG A 70 -0.61 -10.25 4.72
C ARG A 70 -0.97 -9.82 3.31
N TRP A 71 -1.05 -8.53 3.08
CA TRP A 71 -1.29 -8.01 1.73
C TRP A 71 -0.64 -6.64 1.53
N ILE A 72 -0.49 -6.27 0.27
CA ILE A 72 -0.03 -4.95 -0.16
C ILE A 72 -1.25 -4.14 -0.57
N GLN A 73 -1.49 -3.04 0.13
CA GLN A 73 -2.54 -2.08 -0.17
C GLN A 73 -1.99 -0.97 -1.09
N CYS A 74 -2.80 -0.56 -2.07
CA CYS A 74 -2.53 0.57 -2.95
C CYS A 74 -3.62 1.64 -2.79
N ASP A 75 -3.37 2.69 -2.00
CA ASP A 75 -4.31 3.80 -1.89
C ASP A 75 -3.83 4.97 -2.79
N LEU A 76 -4.65 5.37 -3.77
CA LEU A 76 -4.37 6.58 -4.55
C LEU A 76 -4.77 7.78 -3.71
N LEU A 77 -3.87 8.75 -3.55
CA LEU A 77 -4.12 9.98 -2.80
C LEU A 77 -4.07 11.16 -3.77
N GLN A 78 -5.04 12.07 -3.65
CA GLN A 78 -5.12 13.28 -4.48
C GLN A 78 -5.67 14.46 -3.68
N TYR A 79 -5.07 15.63 -3.86
CA TYR A 79 -5.61 16.88 -3.36
C TYR A 79 -6.68 17.42 -4.33
N SER A 80 -7.83 17.78 -3.79
CA SER A 80 -8.91 18.46 -4.49
C SER A 80 -8.95 19.93 -4.07
N ARG A 81 -8.99 20.82 -5.07
CA ARG A 81 -9.18 22.25 -4.84
C ARG A 81 -10.63 22.61 -4.52
N SER A 82 -11.61 21.85 -5.04
CA SER A 82 -13.03 22.11 -4.78
C SER A 82 -13.40 21.78 -3.35
N ASP A 83 -12.83 20.71 -2.80
CA ASP A 83 -13.09 20.23 -1.44
C ASP A 83 -12.11 20.84 -0.43
N ASP A 84 -11.13 21.62 -0.90
CA ASP A 84 -9.98 22.12 -0.13
C ASP A 84 -9.39 21.04 0.80
N GLY A 85 -9.07 19.88 0.23
CA GLY A 85 -8.75 18.71 1.02
C GLY A 85 -8.15 17.56 0.23
N TRP A 86 -7.57 16.61 0.94
CA TRP A 86 -7.11 15.36 0.36
C TRP A 86 -8.25 14.35 0.28
N GLY A 87 -8.20 13.56 -0.78
CA GLY A 87 -9.02 12.38 -0.94
C GLY A 87 -8.18 11.16 -1.23
N TYR A 88 -8.81 10.02 -1.05
CA TYR A 88 -8.20 8.73 -1.35
C TYR A 88 -9.14 7.84 -2.17
N LYS A 89 -8.54 6.88 -2.85
CA LYS A 89 -9.22 5.82 -3.55
C LYS A 89 -8.44 4.52 -3.37
N ASP A 90 -9.07 3.58 -2.71
CA ASP A 90 -8.52 2.26 -2.45
C ASP A 90 -8.49 1.45 -3.75
N MET A 91 -7.31 0.92 -4.07
CA MET A 91 -7.09 0.01 -5.19
C MET A 91 -6.55 -1.29 -4.61
N ASP A 92 -7.20 -2.38 -4.98
CA ASP A 92 -6.73 -3.72 -4.64
C ASP A 92 -5.70 -4.22 -5.67
N GLU A 93 -4.77 -5.08 -5.22
CA GLU A 93 -3.75 -5.70 -6.07
C GLU A 93 -4.37 -6.52 -7.22
N SER A 94 -5.54 -7.13 -7.01
CA SER A 94 -6.28 -7.90 -8.02
C SER A 94 -6.77 -7.05 -9.21
N MET A 95 -6.90 -5.73 -9.02
CA MET A 95 -7.36 -4.81 -10.05
C MET A 95 -6.25 -4.34 -10.99
N HIS A 96 -5.04 -4.92 -10.88
CA HIS A 96 -3.85 -4.51 -11.64
C HIS A 96 -3.68 -2.99 -11.66
N PRO A 97 -3.44 -2.35 -10.49
CA PRO A 97 -3.13 -0.94 -10.49
C PRO A 97 -1.89 -0.76 -11.40
N TYR A 98 -2.03 -0.03 -12.51
CA TYR A 98 -0.94 0.30 -13.45
C TYR A 98 0.17 1.18 -12.82
N TYR A 99 0.34 1.08 -11.50
CA TYR A 99 1.33 1.73 -10.67
C TYR A 99 2.34 0.68 -10.21
N TYR A 100 3.58 0.82 -10.65
CA TYR A 100 4.67 -0.12 -10.38
C TYR A 100 5.74 0.43 -9.44
N SER A 101 5.42 1.52 -8.73
CA SER A 101 6.34 2.23 -7.82
C SER A 101 6.44 1.60 -6.43
N CYS A 102 5.69 0.51 -6.18
CA CYS A 102 5.70 -0.22 -4.92
C CYS A 102 7.13 -0.66 -4.54
N PRO A 103 7.59 -0.46 -3.29
CA PRO A 103 8.91 -0.92 -2.85
C PRO A 103 9.12 -2.43 -3.03
N LYS A 104 10.29 -2.82 -3.54
CA LYS A 104 10.67 -4.24 -3.66
C LYS A 104 10.59 -4.99 -2.33
N SER A 105 11.02 -4.34 -1.24
CA SER A 105 10.97 -4.92 0.10
C SER A 105 9.57 -5.33 0.54
N TYR A 106 8.51 -4.72 -0.02
CA TYR A 106 7.13 -5.12 0.31
C TYR A 106 6.75 -6.44 -0.34
N LEU A 107 7.30 -6.73 -1.53
CA LEU A 107 7.13 -8.02 -2.18
C LEU A 107 7.76 -9.16 -1.37
N ASP A 108 8.88 -8.86 -0.67
CA ASP A 108 9.55 -9.81 0.21
C ASP A 108 8.79 -10.02 1.52
N MET A 109 8.09 -8.99 2.02
CA MET A 109 7.25 -9.08 3.24
C MET A 109 5.96 -9.88 3.03
N VAL A 110 5.49 -9.96 1.79
CA VAL A 110 4.25 -10.63 1.42
C VAL A 110 4.55 -11.63 0.30
N PRO A 111 5.18 -12.80 0.53
CA PRO A 111 5.40 -13.78 -0.55
C PRO A 111 4.09 -14.25 -1.20
N VAL A 112 4.08 -14.41 -2.54
CA VAL A 112 2.87 -14.82 -3.28
C VAL A 112 2.44 -16.24 -2.90
N GLU A 113 3.43 -17.08 -2.64
CA GLU A 113 3.28 -18.49 -2.30
C GLU A 113 2.54 -18.69 -0.97
N THR A 114 2.73 -17.76 -0.03
CA THR A 114 2.15 -17.84 1.32
C THR A 114 0.88 -17.00 1.46
N HIS A 115 0.84 -15.82 0.85
CA HIS A 115 -0.24 -14.85 1.07
C HIS A 115 -1.06 -14.53 -0.18
N GLY A 116 -0.73 -15.13 -1.32
CA GLY A 116 -1.38 -14.84 -2.59
C GLY A 116 -1.04 -13.45 -3.14
N GLY A 117 -1.97 -12.89 -3.90
CA GLY A 117 -1.80 -11.64 -4.62
C GLY A 117 -1.62 -11.86 -6.12
N ASN A 118 -1.12 -10.84 -6.80
CA ASN A 118 -1.07 -10.79 -8.26
C ASN A 118 0.37 -10.95 -8.75
N ALA A 119 0.72 -12.18 -9.13
CA ALA A 119 2.07 -12.52 -9.57
C ALA A 119 2.54 -11.69 -10.78
N GLU A 120 1.65 -11.41 -11.73
CA GLU A 120 1.95 -10.62 -12.93
C GLU A 120 2.27 -9.16 -12.57
N TRP A 121 1.43 -8.52 -11.77
CA TRP A 121 1.69 -7.16 -11.29
C TRP A 121 3.01 -7.06 -10.53
N ARG A 122 3.32 -8.04 -9.67
CA ARG A 122 4.59 -8.05 -8.92
C ARG A 122 5.80 -8.18 -9.82
N GLU A 123 5.71 -8.93 -10.92
CA GLU A 123 6.79 -8.97 -11.90
C GLU A 123 6.97 -7.63 -12.60
N HIS A 124 5.88 -6.94 -12.96
CA HIS A 124 5.96 -5.58 -13.49
C HIS A 124 6.59 -4.59 -12.49
N VAL A 125 6.31 -4.71 -11.18
CA VAL A 125 7.01 -3.95 -10.14
C VAL A 125 8.52 -4.25 -10.17
N ARG A 126 8.92 -5.52 -10.20
CA ARG A 126 10.35 -5.90 -10.26
C ARG A 126 11.02 -5.32 -11.50
N GLN A 127 10.37 -5.40 -12.66
CA GLN A 127 10.86 -4.86 -13.92
C GLN A 127 10.98 -3.33 -13.89
N HIS A 128 9.97 -2.63 -13.35
CA HIS A 128 9.98 -1.16 -13.19
C HIS A 128 11.22 -0.69 -12.41
N HIS A 129 11.53 -1.38 -11.32
CA HIS A 129 12.72 -1.07 -10.51
C HIS A 129 14.04 -1.43 -11.22
N ARG A 130 14.10 -2.55 -11.95
CA ARG A 130 15.28 -2.90 -12.79
C ARG A 130 15.55 -1.78 -13.81
N ASN A 131 14.50 -1.34 -14.51
CA ASN A 131 14.58 -0.27 -15.51
C ASN A 131 14.99 1.07 -14.88
N SER A 132 14.43 1.40 -13.72
CA SER A 132 14.77 2.63 -12.99
C SER A 132 16.23 2.66 -12.53
N LEU A 133 16.77 1.53 -12.05
CA LEU A 133 18.18 1.41 -11.69
C LEU A 133 19.10 1.54 -12.91
N ALA A 134 18.77 0.89 -14.02
CA ALA A 134 19.52 1.00 -15.27
C ALA A 134 19.60 2.46 -15.76
N LYS A 135 18.45 3.15 -15.79
CA LYS A 135 18.37 4.59 -16.15
C LYS A 135 19.24 5.46 -15.24
N ARG A 136 19.20 5.23 -13.92
CA ARG A 136 20.02 5.97 -12.95
C ARG A 136 21.51 5.72 -13.15
N ARG A 137 21.93 4.48 -13.43
CA ARG A 137 23.32 4.13 -13.72
C ARG A 137 23.81 4.83 -15.00
N ALA A 138 23.05 4.74 -16.09
CA ALA A 138 23.38 5.40 -17.35
C ALA A 138 23.57 6.93 -17.18
N LYS A 139 22.66 7.58 -16.45
CA LYS A 139 22.78 9.03 -16.14
C LYS A 139 24.04 9.37 -15.34
N ARG A 140 24.41 8.54 -14.35
CA ARG A 140 25.63 8.74 -13.57
C ARG A 140 26.88 8.61 -14.44
N THR A 141 26.92 7.61 -15.31
CA THR A 141 28.04 7.41 -16.26
C THR A 141 28.14 8.58 -17.25
N ALA A 142 27.02 9.09 -17.76
CA ALA A 142 27.01 10.24 -18.66
C ALA A 142 27.49 11.54 -18.00
N LYS A 143 27.20 11.76 -16.70
CA LYS A 143 27.65 12.93 -15.94
C LYS A 143 29.14 12.87 -15.56
N ALA A 144 29.72 11.67 -15.55
CA ALA A 144 31.12 11.45 -15.19
C ALA A 144 32.09 11.49 -16.39
N ARG A 145 31.55 11.66 -17.62
CA ARG A 145 32.31 11.94 -18.85
C ARG A 145 32.25 13.42 -19.14
#